data_AF-A0A813SEQ8-F1
#
_entry.id   AF-A0A813SEQ8-F1
#
_cell.length_a   1.000
_cell.length_b   1.000
_cell.length_c   1.000
_cell.angle_alpha   90.00
_cell.angle_beta   90.00
_cell.angle_gamma   90.00
#
_symmetry.space_group_name_H-M   'P 1'
#
loop_
_entity.id
_entity.type
_entity.pdbx_description
1 polymer ?
#
loop_
_entity_poly.entity_id
_entity_poly.type
_entity_poly.pdbx_seq_one_letter_code
_entity_poly.pdbx_strand_id
1 'polypeptide(L)'
;MSAFGEGDMGSRRAARQVRMDMRELRVIESKRSHATFWTRNRRFIALAIAGACVAGMLIAVAALIPTMVKKDSEATDTTLEVSTTTTTGGRGTKSSWATSTTMQTKITRSITSMSTGGGGSSSSTTKTRTTTVRTRTTRTTTTSRSGASTTSTTDSSSSTTTTTKTKTMRTKATRSTTVSSTGSISIMSTTTTPPTTSMTPSSTAYQCCPSNRACCKTTQSTFYTKGGSTTTTTARPTKGLTRTPKANNVSNRSAYIRTRPLTIWCNDYHISPIYDIKHQLKLFNVVFLDKSLSGACHETKTCAKNLKILHQGNAMMPTEKVRQEFYEAYKDDVEMNRVDIFMCFHPVAMCELFMPFNRTIIVLASTRYELGRYKKEAWMNWNKNLQIIAKNHRNVISANNLYDAEYIRYFTGIKPIVLPSLCTYTNASYQPNMHKPVLIAPIHGKQFHTEFRLNLSNALEKLKISINVSDLREVYKDRYEYSQLVQHPAIIYVPYQVSLMSLFEQYRMNIPLFFPSLDLLADWHFAYRVVRERTWGGVIEDLRNSSLISGVLDKHRPDPNNEFDRNAIYYWLKFSDYYQWPYITYFDSVDDLAVKLSQTNLTDISEKMSLYNAHVKQDLHEKWRGILEKIN
;
A
#
# COMPACT_ATOMS: atom_id res chain seq x y z
N MET A 1 -6.56 -31.32 38.52
CA MET A 1 -5.53 -31.61 37.50
C MET A 1 -6.26 -31.97 36.22
N SER A 2 -6.44 -31.00 35.32
CA SER A 2 -6.99 -31.21 33.97
C SER A 2 -6.77 -29.94 33.16
N ALA A 3 -5.69 -29.92 32.39
CA ALA A 3 -5.48 -28.96 31.31
C ALA A 3 -4.50 -29.61 30.33
N PHE A 4 -4.94 -29.86 29.09
CA PHE A 4 -4.12 -29.82 27.89
C PHE A 4 -5.03 -29.94 26.67
N GLY A 5 -4.86 -29.03 25.70
CA GLY A 5 -5.32 -29.29 24.34
C GLY A 5 -5.88 -28.12 23.51
N GLU A 6 -5.25 -26.94 23.50
CA GLU A 6 -5.44 -25.99 22.38
C GLU A 6 -4.12 -25.82 21.63
N GLY A 7 -3.97 -26.61 20.56
CA GLY A 7 -2.82 -26.60 19.66
C GLY A 7 -3.03 -25.70 18.44
N ASP A 8 -2.20 -24.66 18.36
CA ASP A 8 -1.53 -24.11 17.18
C ASP A 8 -2.31 -24.03 15.83
N MET A 9 -3.31 -23.14 15.76
CA MET A 9 -3.79 -22.56 14.49
C MET A 9 -3.05 -21.26 14.09
N GLY A 10 -2.22 -20.70 14.98
CA GLY A 10 -1.52 -19.44 14.74
C GLY A 10 -0.37 -19.54 13.74
N SER A 11 0.41 -20.64 13.78
CA SER A 11 1.61 -20.81 12.96
C SER A 11 1.30 -20.95 11.45
N ARG A 12 0.20 -21.62 11.09
CA ARG A 12 -0.20 -21.81 9.67
C ARG A 12 -0.69 -20.52 9.00
N ARG A 13 -1.28 -19.58 9.76
CA ARG A 13 -1.67 -18.26 9.24
C ARG A 13 -0.44 -17.36 9.02
N ALA A 14 0.54 -17.39 9.93
CA ALA A 14 1.81 -16.69 9.74
C ALA A 14 2.58 -17.18 8.51
N ALA A 15 2.57 -18.48 8.20
CA ALA A 15 3.23 -19.04 7.01
C ALA A 15 2.53 -18.68 5.67
N ARG A 16 1.19 -18.51 5.66
CA ARG A 16 0.49 -17.94 4.48
C ARG A 16 0.75 -16.44 4.32
N GLN A 17 0.93 -15.71 5.43
CA GLN A 17 1.20 -14.27 5.45
C GLN A 17 2.52 -13.90 4.77
N VAL A 18 3.61 -14.61 5.06
CA VAL A 18 4.92 -14.44 4.39
C VAL A 18 4.83 -14.67 2.87
N ARG A 19 3.83 -15.43 2.40
CA ARG A 19 3.65 -15.77 0.98
C ARG A 19 2.99 -14.65 0.16
N MET A 20 2.28 -13.71 0.79
CA MET A 20 1.63 -12.58 0.11
C MET A 20 2.60 -11.41 -0.11
N ASP A 21 3.44 -11.08 0.87
CA ASP A 21 4.53 -10.08 0.70
C ASP A 21 5.53 -10.51 -0.40
N MET A 22 5.65 -11.81 -0.66
CA MET A 22 6.45 -12.33 -1.77
C MET A 22 5.84 -12.09 -3.17
N ARG A 23 4.59 -11.65 -3.33
CA ARG A 23 4.04 -11.36 -4.66
C ARG A 23 4.51 -10.02 -5.23
N GLU A 24 4.93 -9.09 -4.39
CA GLU A 24 5.61 -7.87 -4.85
C GLU A 24 7.07 -8.11 -5.25
N LEU A 25 7.68 -9.19 -4.75
CA LEU A 25 9.11 -9.46 -4.91
C LEU A 25 9.41 -10.75 -5.71
N ARG A 26 8.39 -11.42 -6.24
CA ARG A 26 8.54 -12.53 -7.21
C ARG A 26 9.01 -12.09 -8.61
N VAL A 27 9.61 -10.91 -8.70
CA VAL A 27 10.48 -10.45 -9.80
C VAL A 27 11.94 -10.94 -9.61
N ILE A 28 12.21 -11.73 -8.58
CA ILE A 28 13.59 -12.06 -8.20
C ILE A 28 13.93 -13.56 -8.21
N GLU A 29 12.95 -14.47 -8.23
CA GLU A 29 13.22 -15.91 -8.41
C GLU A 29 12.83 -16.42 -9.80
N SER A 30 13.79 -16.45 -10.73
CA SER A 30 13.71 -17.28 -11.94
C SER A 30 15.08 -17.69 -12.48
N LYS A 31 15.92 -18.38 -11.68
CA LYS A 31 17.08 -19.11 -12.22
C LYS A 31 17.39 -20.49 -11.63
N ARG A 32 16.52 -21.08 -10.78
CA ARG A 32 16.77 -22.45 -10.26
C ARG A 32 15.70 -23.51 -10.46
N SER A 33 14.56 -23.19 -11.09
CA SER A 33 13.51 -24.17 -11.42
C SER A 33 13.45 -24.56 -12.91
N HIS A 34 14.15 -23.86 -13.82
CA HIS A 34 14.14 -24.21 -15.24
C HIS A 34 15.02 -25.43 -15.61
N ALA A 35 16.10 -25.69 -14.87
CA ALA A 35 16.98 -26.84 -15.16
C ALA A 35 16.37 -28.20 -14.76
N THR A 36 15.53 -28.22 -13.71
CA THR A 36 14.84 -29.43 -13.23
C THR A 36 13.49 -29.67 -13.91
N PHE A 37 12.90 -28.65 -14.55
CA PHE A 37 11.68 -28.80 -15.36
C PHE A 37 11.99 -29.39 -16.75
N TRP A 38 13.11 -28.99 -17.38
CA TRP A 38 13.51 -29.49 -18.70
C TRP A 38 14.05 -30.92 -18.70
N THR A 39 14.68 -31.36 -17.62
CA THR A 39 15.14 -32.76 -17.48
C THR A 39 14.00 -33.75 -17.25
N ARG A 40 12.85 -33.30 -16.73
CA ARG A 40 11.66 -34.14 -16.52
C ARG A 40 10.70 -34.20 -17.71
N ASN A 41 10.69 -33.21 -18.60
CA ASN A 41 9.73 -33.12 -19.72
C ASN A 41 10.25 -33.61 -21.10
N ARG A 42 11.51 -34.04 -21.21
CA ARG A 42 12.04 -34.62 -22.48
C ARG A 42 11.31 -35.90 -22.92
N ARG A 43 10.76 -36.69 -21.99
CA ARG A 43 9.99 -37.90 -22.33
C ARG A 43 8.59 -37.59 -22.88
N PHE A 44 7.95 -36.51 -22.42
CA PHE A 44 6.62 -36.13 -22.89
C PHE A 44 6.65 -35.47 -24.27
N ILE A 45 7.68 -34.65 -24.55
CA ILE A 45 7.84 -34.02 -25.87
C ILE A 45 8.22 -35.06 -26.93
N ALA A 46 9.04 -36.06 -26.60
CA ALA A 46 9.37 -37.16 -27.51
C ALA A 46 8.14 -38.03 -27.86
N LEU A 47 7.23 -38.27 -26.89
CA LEU A 47 5.98 -39.00 -27.13
C LEU A 47 4.97 -38.19 -27.96
N ALA A 48 4.90 -36.86 -27.78
CA ALA A 48 4.02 -36.00 -28.57
C ALA A 48 4.48 -35.86 -30.03
N ILE A 49 5.80 -35.78 -30.27
CA ILE A 49 6.36 -35.74 -31.64
C ILE A 49 6.18 -37.10 -32.34
N ALA A 50 6.36 -38.22 -31.63
CA ALA A 50 6.08 -39.54 -32.18
C ALA A 50 4.59 -39.71 -32.55
N GLY A 51 3.67 -39.21 -31.73
CA GLY A 51 2.23 -39.23 -32.02
C GLY A 51 1.83 -38.38 -33.23
N ALA A 52 2.44 -37.20 -33.40
CA ALA A 52 2.17 -36.33 -34.55
C ALA A 52 2.68 -36.91 -35.87
N CYS A 53 3.82 -37.61 -35.86
CA CYS A 53 4.34 -38.30 -37.06
C CYS A 53 3.44 -39.48 -37.51
N VAL A 54 2.85 -40.22 -36.56
CA VAL A 54 1.93 -41.33 -36.88
C VAL A 54 0.60 -40.80 -37.42
N ALA A 55 0.08 -39.69 -36.87
CA ALA A 55 -1.13 -39.04 -37.39
C ALA A 55 -0.91 -38.45 -38.80
N GLY A 56 0.27 -37.87 -39.07
CA GLY A 56 0.64 -37.38 -40.40
C GLY A 56 0.76 -38.49 -41.45
N MET A 57 1.29 -39.66 -41.07
CA MET A 57 1.35 -40.82 -41.98
C MET A 57 -0.03 -41.40 -42.28
N LEU A 58 -0.97 -41.40 -41.33
CA LEU A 58 -2.34 -41.87 -41.56
C LEU A 58 -3.14 -40.95 -42.50
N ILE A 59 -2.88 -39.64 -42.47
CA ILE A 59 -3.50 -38.67 -43.39
C ILE A 59 -2.92 -38.79 -44.80
N ALA A 60 -1.63 -39.09 -44.93
CA ALA A 60 -0.98 -39.29 -46.24
C ALA A 60 -1.45 -40.58 -46.96
N VAL A 61 -1.83 -41.63 -46.22
CA VAL A 61 -2.36 -42.88 -46.80
C VAL A 61 -3.81 -42.73 -47.29
N ALA A 62 -4.59 -41.81 -46.71
CA ALA A 62 -5.96 -41.54 -47.14
C ALA A 62 -6.07 -40.71 -48.44
N ALA A 63 -4.98 -40.09 -48.88
CA ALA A 63 -4.97 -39.20 -50.05
C ALA A 63 -4.59 -39.88 -51.39
N LEU A 64 -4.43 -41.22 -51.42
CA LEU A 64 -3.95 -41.97 -52.59
C LEU A 64 -4.99 -42.92 -53.23
N ILE A 65 -6.29 -42.60 -53.15
CA ILE A 65 -7.33 -43.35 -53.88
C ILE A 65 -7.96 -42.46 -54.97
N PRO A 66 -7.84 -42.80 -56.27
CA PRO A 66 -8.30 -41.94 -57.36
C PRO A 66 -9.74 -42.23 -57.85
N THR A 67 -10.47 -41.12 -58.06
CA THR A 67 -11.42 -40.75 -59.13
C THR A 67 -12.27 -41.78 -59.88
N MET A 68 -13.57 -41.45 -60.05
CA MET A 68 -14.45 -41.62 -61.24
C MET A 68 -15.87 -41.11 -60.81
N VAL A 69 -16.66 -40.24 -61.47
CA VAL A 69 -16.96 -39.94 -62.88
C VAL A 69 -17.90 -38.68 -62.95
N LYS A 70 -17.69 -37.80 -63.96
CA LYS A 70 -18.61 -36.96 -64.83
C LYS A 70 -19.94 -36.39 -64.27
N LYS A 71 -20.55 -35.28 -64.74
CA LYS A 71 -20.43 -34.36 -65.90
C LYS A 71 -21.43 -33.19 -65.72
N ASP A 72 -21.17 -32.06 -66.39
CA ASP A 72 -22.10 -31.07 -67.02
C ASP A 72 -23.10 -30.30 -66.11
N SER A 73 -23.49 -29.03 -66.28
CA SER A 73 -23.40 -28.03 -67.36
C SER A 73 -23.91 -26.65 -66.86
N GLU A 74 -23.45 -25.56 -67.53
CA GLU A 74 -24.14 -24.29 -67.88
C GLU A 74 -24.75 -23.39 -66.77
N ALA A 75 -24.24 -22.17 -66.55
CA ALA A 75 -24.40 -20.90 -67.31
C ALA A 75 -25.77 -20.21 -67.09
N THR A 76 -25.78 -19.02 -66.48
CA THR A 76 -26.18 -17.74 -67.11
C THR A 76 -26.24 -16.57 -66.12
N ASP A 77 -25.97 -15.42 -66.73
CA ASP A 77 -25.84 -14.05 -66.27
C ASP A 77 -27.21 -13.35 -66.15
N THR A 78 -27.38 -12.37 -65.26
CA THR A 78 -28.19 -11.14 -65.52
C THR A 78 -28.23 -10.18 -64.33
N THR A 79 -27.79 -8.96 -64.60
CA THR A 79 -28.07 -7.68 -63.92
C THR A 79 -29.50 -7.17 -64.18
N LEU A 80 -30.07 -6.39 -63.25
CA LEU A 80 -31.12 -5.40 -63.55
C LEU A 80 -31.18 -4.27 -62.49
N GLU A 81 -30.99 -3.04 -62.96
CA GLU A 81 -31.45 -1.79 -62.35
C GLU A 81 -32.99 -1.67 -62.46
N VAL A 82 -33.61 -0.76 -61.70
CA VAL A 82 -34.61 0.23 -62.19
C VAL A 82 -35.12 1.09 -61.02
N SER A 83 -35.58 2.27 -61.42
CA SER A 83 -35.69 3.56 -60.75
C SER A 83 -37.07 3.91 -60.15
N THR A 84 -37.02 4.93 -59.28
CA THR A 84 -37.98 6.02 -58.99
C THR A 84 -39.47 5.91 -59.34
N THR A 85 -40.35 6.29 -58.39
CA THR A 85 -41.46 7.21 -58.69
C THR A 85 -41.98 7.97 -57.46
N THR A 86 -42.28 9.24 -57.73
CA THR A 86 -42.82 10.31 -56.89
C THR A 86 -44.34 10.22 -56.77
N THR A 87 -44.95 10.59 -55.63
CA THR A 87 -46.23 11.32 -55.65
C THR A 87 -46.51 12.08 -54.35
N THR A 88 -47.16 13.22 -54.58
CA THR A 88 -47.51 14.38 -53.74
C THR A 88 -48.76 14.19 -52.87
N GLY A 89 -48.84 14.96 -51.78
CA GLY A 89 -50.07 15.70 -51.42
C GLY A 89 -50.57 15.54 -49.97
N GLY A 90 -50.84 16.67 -49.31
CA GLY A 90 -51.91 16.75 -48.28
C GLY A 90 -51.56 17.45 -46.96
N ARG A 91 -52.02 18.71 -46.82
CA ARG A 91 -52.05 19.55 -45.61
C ARG A 91 -52.79 18.91 -44.41
N GLY A 92 -52.41 19.29 -43.18
CA GLY A 92 -53.38 19.32 -42.06
C GLY A 92 -52.84 19.31 -40.63
N THR A 93 -52.54 20.50 -40.10
CA THR A 93 -52.85 20.98 -38.72
C THR A 93 -52.46 20.21 -37.44
N LYS A 94 -51.73 20.98 -36.61
CA LYS A 94 -51.89 21.21 -35.15
C LYS A 94 -51.31 20.23 -34.10
N SER A 95 -50.64 20.92 -33.16
CA SER A 95 -50.36 20.63 -31.74
C SER A 95 -49.36 19.53 -31.39
N SER A 96 -48.23 20.03 -30.90
CA SER A 96 -47.11 19.39 -30.23
C SER A 96 -47.49 18.54 -29.02
N TRP A 97 -46.85 17.39 -28.96
CA TRP A 97 -46.77 16.48 -27.83
C TRP A 97 -45.89 17.03 -26.72
N ALA A 98 -46.35 16.88 -25.47
CA ALA A 98 -45.50 16.90 -24.28
C ALA A 98 -46.05 15.86 -23.29
N THR A 99 -45.75 14.59 -23.53
CA THR A 99 -45.91 13.52 -22.53
C THR A 99 -44.57 13.30 -21.86
N SER A 100 -44.53 13.67 -20.58
CA SER A 100 -43.55 13.27 -19.58
C SER A 100 -43.62 11.76 -19.38
N THR A 101 -42.53 11.04 -19.65
CA THR A 101 -42.36 9.66 -19.18
C THR A 101 -41.00 9.49 -18.51
N THR A 102 -41.05 9.44 -17.19
CA THR A 102 -40.02 8.98 -16.27
C THR A 102 -39.66 7.52 -16.60
N MET A 103 -38.44 7.25 -17.04
CA MET A 103 -37.90 5.89 -17.12
C MET A 103 -37.32 5.48 -15.76
N GLN A 104 -38.09 4.69 -15.01
CA GLN A 104 -37.56 3.77 -13.99
C GLN A 104 -37.22 2.44 -14.65
N THR A 105 -35.93 2.08 -14.68
CA THR A 105 -35.50 0.75 -15.14
C THR A 105 -35.63 -0.25 -13.99
N LYS A 106 -36.69 -1.06 -14.03
CA LYS A 106 -36.82 -2.29 -13.23
C LYS A 106 -35.89 -3.37 -13.80
N ILE A 107 -35.01 -3.91 -12.94
CA ILE A 107 -34.30 -5.16 -13.18
C ILE A 107 -35.15 -6.29 -12.61
N THR A 108 -35.62 -7.18 -13.49
CA THR A 108 -36.33 -8.41 -13.15
C THR A 108 -35.32 -9.50 -12.81
N ARG A 109 -35.38 -10.08 -11.61
CA ARG A 109 -34.80 -11.39 -11.28
C ARG A 109 -35.95 -12.35 -10.96
N SER A 110 -36.11 -13.36 -11.79
CA SER A 110 -37.00 -14.49 -11.57
C SER A 110 -36.43 -15.40 -10.47
N ILE A 111 -37.21 -15.62 -9.42
CA ILE A 111 -37.05 -16.72 -8.47
C ILE A 111 -38.29 -17.59 -8.60
N THR A 112 -38.11 -18.81 -9.08
CA THR A 112 -39.15 -19.83 -9.13
C THR A 112 -39.26 -20.47 -7.76
N SER A 113 -40.37 -20.25 -7.08
CA SER A 113 -40.81 -21.00 -5.91
C SER A 113 -41.65 -22.20 -6.35
N MET A 114 -41.36 -23.40 -5.82
CA MET A 114 -42.38 -24.45 -5.68
C MET A 114 -42.49 -24.82 -4.21
N SER A 115 -43.71 -24.66 -3.71
CA SER A 115 -44.20 -25.11 -2.42
C SER A 115 -44.82 -26.51 -2.54
N THR A 116 -44.64 -27.35 -1.53
CA THR A 116 -45.60 -28.25 -0.83
C THR A 116 -44.72 -29.12 0.09
N GLY A 117 -45.03 -29.46 1.34
CA GLY A 117 -46.29 -29.60 2.05
C GLY A 117 -46.36 -31.03 2.59
N GLY A 118 -46.38 -31.21 3.93
CA GLY A 118 -46.97 -32.38 4.59
C GLY A 118 -46.06 -33.54 5.05
N GLY A 119 -45.94 -33.67 6.38
CA GLY A 119 -46.27 -34.85 7.18
C GLY A 119 -45.64 -36.23 6.89
N GLY A 120 -45.25 -36.93 7.97
CA GLY A 120 -45.20 -38.40 7.96
C GLY A 120 -44.02 -39.03 8.70
N SER A 121 -44.35 -39.85 9.68
CA SER A 121 -43.49 -40.62 10.57
C SER A 121 -42.77 -41.83 9.92
N SER A 122 -41.88 -42.41 10.73
CA SER A 122 -41.53 -43.84 10.87
C SER A 122 -40.49 -44.53 9.95
N SER A 123 -39.46 -45.02 10.65
CA SER A 123 -38.82 -46.36 10.60
C SER A 123 -38.01 -46.83 9.38
N SER A 124 -36.76 -47.22 9.69
CA SER A 124 -35.95 -48.35 9.18
C SER A 124 -35.69 -48.44 7.67
N THR A 125 -34.47 -48.66 7.16
CA THR A 125 -33.64 -49.86 7.40
C THR A 125 -32.28 -49.66 6.71
N THR A 126 -31.20 -50.04 7.41
CA THR A 126 -29.94 -50.64 6.98
C THR A 126 -29.41 -50.42 5.54
N LYS A 127 -28.18 -49.89 5.41
CA LYS A 127 -27.13 -50.52 4.60
C LYS A 127 -25.72 -50.15 5.03
N THR A 128 -25.00 -51.20 5.40
CA THR A 128 -23.60 -51.35 5.74
C THR A 128 -22.66 -50.89 4.62
N ARG A 129 -21.58 -50.17 4.95
CA ARG A 129 -20.29 -50.40 4.27
C ARG A 129 -19.08 -50.01 5.12
N THR A 130 -18.24 -51.02 5.28
CA THR A 130 -16.97 -51.17 5.96
C THR A 130 -15.92 -50.12 5.54
N THR A 131 -15.24 -49.51 6.52
CA THR A 131 -14.00 -48.74 6.27
C THR A 131 -12.84 -49.39 7.01
N THR A 132 -11.89 -49.90 6.25
CA THR A 132 -10.66 -50.55 6.71
C THR A 132 -9.68 -49.52 7.25
N VAL A 133 -9.30 -49.67 8.52
CA VAL A 133 -8.24 -48.92 9.18
C VAL A 133 -6.89 -49.52 8.79
N ARG A 134 -5.97 -48.70 8.27
CA ARG A 134 -4.60 -49.11 7.92
C ARG A 134 -3.63 -48.52 8.94
N THR A 135 -3.17 -49.36 9.86
CA THR A 135 -2.08 -49.09 10.80
C THR A 135 -0.73 -49.17 10.08
N ARG A 136 0.15 -48.20 10.33
CA ARG A 136 1.51 -48.13 9.77
C ARG A 136 2.52 -48.48 10.85
N THR A 137 3.14 -49.64 10.72
CA THR A 137 4.24 -50.13 11.55
C THR A 137 5.55 -49.47 11.12
N THR A 138 6.24 -48.80 12.04
CA THR A 138 7.63 -48.33 11.86
C THR A 138 8.59 -49.44 12.22
N ARG A 139 9.50 -49.72 11.28
CA ARG A 139 10.53 -50.76 11.33
C ARG A 139 11.82 -50.18 11.92
N THR A 140 12.30 -50.82 12.96
CA THR A 140 13.61 -50.62 13.60
C THR A 140 14.71 -51.19 12.69
N THR A 141 15.78 -50.42 12.48
CA THR A 141 17.03 -50.92 11.88
C THR A 141 18.15 -50.82 12.90
N THR A 142 18.61 -51.99 13.31
CA THR A 142 19.85 -52.27 14.03
C THR A 142 21.02 -52.28 13.06
N THR A 143 22.11 -51.61 13.42
CA THR A 143 23.44 -51.89 12.86
C THR A 143 24.47 -51.81 13.98
N SER A 144 25.24 -52.89 14.10
CA SER A 144 26.28 -53.16 15.08
C SER A 144 27.65 -53.19 14.40
N ARG A 145 28.68 -52.60 15.04
CA ARG A 145 30.12 -53.01 15.13
C ARG A 145 30.96 -51.75 15.40
N SER A 146 31.57 -51.60 16.59
CA SER A 146 32.78 -52.22 17.16
C SER A 146 34.05 -51.40 16.87
N GLY A 147 34.72 -50.93 17.92
CA GLY A 147 36.06 -50.35 17.88
C GLY A 147 36.42 -49.72 19.23
N ALA A 148 37.37 -50.33 19.95
CA ALA A 148 37.76 -50.04 21.33
C ALA A 148 38.98 -49.11 21.44
N SER A 149 39.12 -48.43 22.60
CA SER A 149 40.36 -48.14 23.36
C SER A 149 40.04 -47.06 24.42
N THR A 150 40.00 -47.36 25.74
CA THR A 150 41.08 -47.15 26.75
C THR A 150 41.81 -45.80 26.63
N THR A 151 41.94 -44.93 27.64
CA THR A 151 42.34 -45.17 29.05
C THR A 151 42.11 -43.94 29.97
N SER A 152 41.79 -44.23 31.25
CA SER A 152 42.29 -43.67 32.54
C SER A 152 42.07 -42.22 33.03
N THR A 153 41.55 -42.17 34.28
CA THR A 153 41.92 -41.37 35.49
C THR A 153 41.64 -39.85 35.50
N THR A 154 41.15 -39.18 36.54
CA THR A 154 41.04 -39.43 38.02
C THR A 154 40.12 -38.35 38.63
N ASP A 155 39.43 -38.67 39.74
CA ASP A 155 39.20 -37.89 40.99
C ASP A 155 39.02 -36.35 40.91
N SER A 156 38.15 -35.66 41.66
CA SER A 156 37.49 -35.95 42.94
C SER A 156 36.53 -34.78 43.32
N SER A 157 35.63 -35.11 44.24
CA SER A 157 35.14 -34.31 45.38
C SER A 157 34.21 -33.08 45.23
N SER A 158 33.02 -33.29 45.83
CA SER A 158 32.34 -32.45 46.83
C SER A 158 31.77 -31.07 46.45
N SER A 159 30.45 -30.92 46.60
CA SER A 159 29.83 -29.96 47.56
C SER A 159 28.30 -30.04 47.47
N THR A 160 27.64 -30.52 48.53
CA THR A 160 26.93 -29.73 49.57
C THR A 160 25.54 -29.27 49.13
N THR A 161 24.53 -30.09 49.45
CA THR A 161 23.12 -29.76 49.34
C THR A 161 22.67 -29.03 50.60
N THR A 162 22.28 -27.75 50.49
CA THR A 162 21.67 -26.98 51.58
C THR A 162 20.20 -26.72 51.27
N THR A 163 19.33 -27.44 51.97
CA THR A 163 17.87 -27.31 51.92
C THR A 163 17.45 -26.12 52.77
N THR A 164 16.90 -25.05 52.16
CA THR A 164 16.31 -23.93 52.92
C THR A 164 14.83 -23.79 52.59
N LYS A 165 14.04 -23.77 53.67
CA LYS A 165 12.58 -23.70 53.78
C LYS A 165 12.00 -22.44 53.10
N THR A 166 10.95 -22.61 52.30
CA THR A 166 10.07 -21.49 51.91
C THR A 166 8.75 -21.59 52.68
N LYS A 167 8.51 -20.55 53.48
CA LYS A 167 7.38 -20.37 54.39
C LYS A 167 6.18 -19.83 53.61
N THR A 168 5.08 -20.58 53.62
CA THR A 168 3.79 -20.21 53.03
C THR A 168 3.16 -19.06 53.83
N MET A 169 2.99 -17.89 53.21
CA MET A 169 2.16 -16.81 53.76
C MET A 169 0.75 -16.89 53.19
N ARG A 170 -0.20 -16.90 54.13
CA ARG A 170 -1.64 -17.03 53.98
C ARG A 170 -2.24 -15.63 54.07
N THR A 171 -2.73 -15.04 52.98
CA THR A 171 -3.47 -13.77 53.02
C THR A 171 -4.97 -14.04 53.19
N LYS A 172 -5.49 -13.54 54.31
CA LYS A 172 -6.91 -13.50 54.69
C LYS A 172 -7.68 -12.59 53.73
N ALA A 173 -8.83 -13.09 53.26
CA ALA A 173 -9.88 -12.31 52.64
C ALA A 173 -10.51 -11.33 53.64
N THR A 174 -10.83 -10.12 53.21
CA THR A 174 -11.63 -9.17 53.99
C THR A 174 -12.86 -8.75 53.18
N ARG A 175 -13.99 -9.09 53.78
CA ARG A 175 -15.40 -8.69 53.59
C ARG A 175 -15.70 -7.46 52.74
N SER A 176 -16.63 -7.69 51.82
CA SER A 176 -17.54 -6.72 51.19
C SER A 176 -18.52 -6.14 52.22
N THR A 177 -18.72 -4.82 52.20
CA THR A 177 -19.83 -4.13 52.84
C THR A 177 -20.61 -3.36 51.79
N THR A 178 -21.86 -3.81 51.64
CA THR A 178 -22.99 -3.16 50.99
C THR A 178 -23.33 -1.85 51.71
N VAL A 179 -23.52 -0.76 50.97
CA VAL A 179 -24.34 0.38 51.40
C VAL A 179 -25.24 0.77 50.24
N SER A 180 -26.52 0.49 50.43
CA SER A 180 -27.65 1.08 49.73
C SER A 180 -27.88 2.50 50.23
N SER A 181 -28.04 3.46 49.32
CA SER A 181 -28.84 4.65 49.62
C SER A 181 -29.68 5.02 48.41
N THR A 182 -30.99 4.88 48.62
CA THR A 182 -32.08 5.41 47.82
C THR A 182 -32.14 6.93 48.02
N GLY A 183 -32.21 7.67 46.93
CA GLY A 183 -32.37 9.12 46.94
C GLY A 183 -33.08 9.59 45.66
N SER A 184 -34.41 9.58 45.69
CA SER A 184 -35.28 10.19 44.71
C SER A 184 -35.29 11.71 44.89
N ILE A 185 -34.95 12.50 43.87
CA ILE A 185 -35.38 13.91 43.77
C ILE A 185 -35.72 14.28 42.31
N SER A 186 -36.79 15.05 42.22
CA SER A 186 -37.61 15.53 41.11
C SER A 186 -36.94 16.10 39.86
N ILE A 187 -37.71 15.88 38.79
CA ILE A 187 -37.88 16.61 37.54
C ILE A 187 -37.80 18.14 37.74
N MET A 188 -36.91 18.79 36.99
CA MET A 188 -37.18 20.10 36.40
C MET A 188 -36.62 20.16 34.97
N SER A 189 -37.55 20.39 34.06
CA SER A 189 -37.34 20.68 32.64
C SER A 189 -36.83 22.11 32.49
N THR A 190 -35.66 22.29 31.91
CA THR A 190 -35.27 23.57 31.28
C THR A 190 -34.66 23.30 29.91
N THR A 191 -35.48 23.59 28.91
CA THR A 191 -35.16 23.77 27.50
C THR A 191 -34.21 24.97 27.35
N THR A 192 -32.97 24.72 26.95
CA THR A 192 -32.09 25.76 26.39
C THR A 192 -31.33 25.17 25.20
N THR A 193 -31.75 25.59 24.01
CA THR A 193 -31.10 25.41 22.72
C THR A 193 -29.71 26.06 22.70
N PRO A 194 -28.65 25.35 22.27
CA PRO A 194 -27.38 25.99 21.96
C PRO A 194 -27.34 26.49 20.50
N PRO A 195 -26.61 27.58 20.21
CA PRO A 195 -26.60 28.22 18.91
C PRO A 195 -25.80 27.42 17.88
N THR A 196 -26.35 27.36 16.68
CA THR A 196 -25.73 26.87 15.44
C THR A 196 -24.63 27.82 14.99
N THR A 197 -23.37 27.49 15.30
CA THR A 197 -22.20 28.07 14.60
C THR A 197 -21.87 27.22 13.37
N SER A 198 -22.26 27.71 12.20
CA SER A 198 -21.83 27.23 10.89
C SER A 198 -20.35 27.58 10.67
N MET A 199 -19.48 26.58 10.62
CA MET A 199 -18.14 26.75 10.07
C MET A 199 -18.21 26.56 8.56
N THR A 200 -18.31 27.68 7.84
CA THR A 200 -18.00 27.75 6.41
C THR A 200 -16.48 27.62 6.22
N PRO A 201 -15.98 26.69 5.39
CA PRO A 201 -14.58 26.71 4.97
C PRO A 201 -14.40 27.83 3.95
N SER A 202 -13.54 28.79 4.26
CA SER A 202 -13.06 29.83 3.34
C SER A 202 -12.26 29.19 2.22
N SER A 203 -12.90 28.97 1.07
CA SER A 203 -12.21 28.79 -0.20
C SER A 203 -11.77 30.16 -0.70
N THR A 204 -10.46 30.41 -0.74
CA THR A 204 -9.88 31.42 -1.63
C THR A 204 -10.09 30.94 -3.06
N ALA A 205 -11.23 31.32 -3.63
CA ALA A 205 -11.54 31.19 -5.04
C ALA A 205 -10.70 32.21 -5.83
N TYR A 206 -9.97 31.73 -6.83
CA TYR A 206 -9.53 32.57 -7.94
C TYR A 206 -10.77 33.04 -8.68
N GLN A 207 -11.06 34.34 -8.58
CA GLN A 207 -12.19 34.97 -9.23
C GLN A 207 -11.82 35.29 -10.69
N CYS A 208 -12.18 34.38 -11.60
CA CYS A 208 -12.27 34.69 -13.03
C CYS A 208 -13.48 35.59 -13.26
N CYS A 209 -13.26 36.79 -13.82
CA CYS A 209 -14.33 37.59 -14.42
C CYS A 209 -14.57 37.17 -15.88
N PRO A 210 -15.83 37.09 -16.34
CA PRO A 210 -16.17 36.79 -17.73
C PRO A 210 -16.39 38.08 -18.54
N SER A 211 -15.93 38.12 -19.79
CA SER A 211 -16.75 38.49 -20.97
C SER A 211 -15.92 38.76 -22.25
N ASN A 212 -16.24 37.94 -23.25
CA ASN A 212 -16.27 38.08 -24.70
C ASN A 212 -15.70 39.30 -25.49
N ARG A 213 -15.00 38.89 -26.57
CA ARG A 213 -14.97 39.38 -27.98
C ARG A 213 -14.02 40.52 -28.41
N ALA A 214 -12.95 40.07 -29.08
CA ALA A 214 -12.47 40.43 -30.44
C ALA A 214 -12.46 41.90 -30.90
N CYS A 215 -11.27 42.46 -31.18
CA CYS A 215 -10.77 42.74 -32.55
C CYS A 215 -9.48 43.59 -32.56
N CYS A 216 -8.57 43.24 -33.47
CA CYS A 216 -7.61 44.07 -34.23
C CYS A 216 -6.53 44.96 -33.56
N LYS A 217 -5.29 44.66 -33.99
CA LYS A 217 -4.22 45.54 -34.52
C LYS A 217 -3.52 46.56 -33.60
N THR A 218 -2.22 46.29 -33.46
CA THR A 218 -1.06 47.20 -33.56
C THR A 218 -1.34 48.70 -33.73
N THR A 219 -0.81 49.52 -32.83
CA THR A 219 0.03 50.71 -33.15
C THR A 219 0.68 51.32 -31.91
N GLN A 220 1.93 51.75 -32.09
CA GLN A 220 2.67 52.67 -31.24
C GLN A 220 2.01 54.07 -31.27
N SER A 221 2.01 54.80 -30.15
CA SER A 221 2.65 56.12 -30.02
C SER A 221 2.12 56.94 -28.83
N THR A 222 3.08 57.55 -28.13
CA THR A 222 3.08 58.89 -27.51
C THR A 222 1.82 59.44 -26.85
N PHE A 223 1.88 59.58 -25.51
CA PHE A 223 1.01 60.48 -24.75
C PHE A 223 1.65 61.87 -24.61
N TYR A 224 0.94 62.88 -25.13
CA TYR A 224 1.09 64.30 -24.77
C TYR A 224 0.11 64.60 -23.62
N THR A 225 0.58 65.33 -22.62
CA THR A 225 -0.16 65.81 -21.44
C THR A 225 -0.57 67.28 -21.60
N LYS A 226 -1.81 67.59 -21.23
CA LYS A 226 -2.37 68.88 -20.75
C LYS A 226 -3.63 68.48 -19.97
N GLY A 227 -3.94 68.90 -18.76
CA GLY A 227 -3.52 70.04 -17.96
C GLY A 227 -4.80 70.59 -17.32
N GLY A 228 -4.97 70.46 -16.00
CA GLY A 228 -6.14 70.94 -15.27
C GLY A 228 -5.95 70.74 -13.76
N SER A 229 -5.80 71.86 -13.05
CA SER A 229 -5.28 72.03 -11.68
C SER A 229 -6.38 72.17 -10.62
N THR A 230 -5.95 72.17 -9.36
CA THR A 230 -6.62 72.46 -8.05
C THR A 230 -7.22 71.25 -7.33
N THR A 231 -6.94 70.94 -6.06
CA THR A 231 -6.18 71.63 -4.99
C THR A 231 -5.76 70.62 -3.90
N THR A 232 -4.48 70.64 -3.61
CA THR A 232 -3.73 70.40 -2.35
C THR A 232 -4.43 69.82 -1.11
N THR A 233 -4.11 68.57 -0.78
CA THR A 233 -3.94 68.13 0.63
C THR A 233 -2.63 67.32 0.74
N THR A 234 -1.68 67.90 1.46
CA THR A 234 -0.34 67.39 1.75
C THR A 234 -0.36 66.06 2.50
N ALA A 235 0.09 64.98 1.85
CA ALA A 235 0.50 63.74 2.49
C ALA A 235 1.99 63.44 2.20
N ARG A 236 2.73 63.23 3.28
CA ARG A 236 4.19 63.03 3.37
C ARG A 236 4.62 61.75 2.64
N PRO A 237 5.67 61.75 1.80
CA PRO A 237 6.11 60.53 1.12
C PRO A 237 6.92 59.65 2.08
N THR A 238 6.37 58.50 2.47
CA THR A 238 7.14 57.41 3.08
C THR A 238 8.04 56.79 2.02
N LYS A 239 9.36 57.04 2.15
CA LYS A 239 10.41 56.35 1.40
C LYS A 239 10.23 54.84 1.56
N GLY A 240 9.92 54.18 0.45
CA GLY A 240 9.89 52.72 0.34
C GLY A 240 11.28 52.14 0.57
N LEU A 241 11.50 51.58 1.75
CA LEU A 241 12.58 50.64 2.02
C LEU A 241 12.15 49.27 1.48
N THR A 242 12.49 48.98 0.22
CA THR A 242 12.67 47.61 -0.25
C THR A 242 13.90 47.04 0.46
N ARG A 243 13.71 46.53 1.68
CA ARG A 243 14.70 45.68 2.34
C ARG A 243 14.78 44.37 1.56
N THR A 244 15.77 44.28 0.68
CA THR A 244 16.34 42.99 0.30
C THR A 244 16.61 42.20 1.60
N PRO A 245 16.22 40.91 1.68
CA PRO A 245 16.56 40.10 2.83
C PRO A 245 18.07 40.10 2.95
N LYS A 246 18.62 40.70 4.01
CA LYS A 246 20.03 40.53 4.35
C LYS A 246 20.26 39.03 4.42
N ALA A 247 21.17 38.53 3.59
CA ALA A 247 21.74 37.20 3.69
C ALA A 247 22.41 37.12 5.08
N ASN A 248 21.62 36.77 6.10
CA ASN A 248 22.10 36.56 7.44
C ASN A 248 23.04 35.37 7.38
N ASN A 249 24.29 35.58 7.79
CA ASN A 249 25.32 34.61 8.17
C ASN A 249 24.79 33.19 8.54
N VAL A 250 24.44 32.38 7.54
CA VAL A 250 24.24 30.92 7.70
C VAL A 250 25.61 30.21 7.67
N SER A 251 26.71 30.93 7.44
CA SER A 251 28.00 30.34 7.06
C SER A 251 28.89 29.81 8.20
N ASN A 252 28.38 29.60 9.43
CA ASN A 252 29.24 29.06 10.50
C ASN A 252 28.59 28.09 11.49
N ARG A 253 27.41 27.52 11.19
CA ARG A 253 26.97 26.24 11.83
C ARG A 253 27.57 25.01 11.15
N SER A 254 28.63 25.22 10.36
CA SER A 254 29.40 24.18 9.72
C SER A 254 30.06 23.30 10.77
N ALA A 255 29.75 22.00 10.70
CA ALA A 255 30.55 20.91 11.23
C ALA A 255 30.61 20.77 12.77
N TYR A 256 29.47 20.50 13.41
CA TYR A 256 29.49 19.54 14.52
C TYR A 256 29.73 18.14 13.93
N ILE A 257 30.93 17.92 13.37
CA ILE A 257 31.36 16.61 12.91
C ILE A 257 31.56 15.80 14.18
N ARG A 258 30.60 14.90 14.46
CA ARG A 258 30.79 13.90 15.51
C ARG A 258 32.10 13.18 15.24
N THR A 259 32.95 13.09 16.25
CA THR A 259 34.24 12.39 16.18
C THR A 259 34.07 10.91 15.86
N ARG A 260 32.90 10.33 16.18
CA ARG A 260 32.51 8.98 15.79
C ARG A 260 31.18 8.96 15.02
N PRO A 261 31.01 8.04 14.06
CA PRO A 261 29.72 7.81 13.40
C PRO A 261 28.62 7.41 14.39
N LEU A 262 27.37 7.78 14.07
CA LEU A 262 26.18 7.28 14.75
C LEU A 262 25.85 5.87 14.27
N THR A 263 25.63 4.94 15.18
CA THR A 263 25.27 3.56 14.82
C THR A 263 23.79 3.30 15.04
N ILE A 264 23.06 3.00 13.96
CA ILE A 264 21.64 2.64 13.98
C ILE A 264 21.47 1.14 13.78
N TRP A 265 20.75 0.48 14.68
CA TRP A 265 20.32 -0.90 14.51
C TRP A 265 18.90 -0.97 13.95
N CYS A 266 18.69 -1.85 12.97
CA CYS A 266 17.38 -2.07 12.36
C CYS A 266 17.13 -3.57 12.09
N ASN A 267 15.92 -4.02 12.41
CA ASN A 267 15.35 -5.29 11.94
C ASN A 267 14.06 -4.97 11.20
N ASP A 268 13.95 -5.41 9.96
CA ASP A 268 12.83 -5.01 9.09
C ASP A 268 12.37 -6.14 8.17
N TYR A 269 11.09 -6.17 7.87
CA TYR A 269 10.47 -7.06 6.89
C TYR A 269 10.29 -6.42 5.51
N HIS A 270 10.58 -5.13 5.36
CA HIS A 270 10.42 -4.42 4.08
C HIS A 270 11.67 -3.65 3.65
N ILE A 271 12.37 -4.12 2.62
CA ILE A 271 13.70 -3.58 2.25
C ILE A 271 13.73 -2.13 1.74
N SER A 272 12.65 -1.63 1.12
CA SER A 272 12.75 -0.38 0.34
C SER A 272 12.81 0.90 1.19
N PRO A 273 11.95 1.14 2.21
CA PRO A 273 12.05 2.34 3.04
C PRO A 273 13.39 2.46 3.78
N ILE A 274 13.88 1.34 4.35
CA ILE A 274 15.19 1.33 5.02
C ILE A 274 16.33 1.58 4.03
N TYR A 275 16.25 1.07 2.80
CA TYR A 275 17.24 1.34 1.76
C TYR A 275 17.33 2.83 1.44
N ASP A 276 16.19 3.51 1.30
CA ASP A 276 16.14 4.95 1.08
C ASP A 276 16.78 5.73 2.23
N ILE A 277 16.42 5.39 3.46
CA ILE A 277 16.92 6.11 4.65
C ILE A 277 18.42 5.89 4.85
N LYS A 278 18.94 4.69 4.59
CA LYS A 278 20.39 4.44 4.59
C LYS A 278 21.10 5.34 3.59
N HIS A 279 20.52 5.52 2.40
CA HIS A 279 21.08 6.41 1.39
C HIS A 279 21.04 7.87 1.84
N GLN A 280 19.91 8.36 2.36
CA GLN A 280 19.77 9.73 2.86
C GLN A 280 20.72 10.01 4.03
N LEU A 281 20.78 9.12 5.01
CA LEU A 281 21.51 9.36 6.25
C LEU A 281 23.02 9.17 6.16
N LYS A 282 23.52 8.63 5.04
CA LYS A 282 24.95 8.57 4.74
C LYS A 282 25.61 9.95 4.82
N LEU A 283 24.89 11.02 4.45
CA LEU A 283 25.38 12.40 4.50
C LEU A 283 25.62 12.93 5.93
N PHE A 284 25.08 12.26 6.95
CA PHE A 284 25.20 12.66 8.35
C PHE A 284 26.15 11.76 9.16
N ASN A 285 27.06 11.04 8.49
CA ASN A 285 28.00 10.10 9.12
C ASN A 285 27.28 9.04 9.99
N VAL A 286 26.19 8.48 9.46
CA VAL A 286 25.41 7.42 10.10
C VAL A 286 25.78 6.07 9.50
N VAL A 287 26.02 5.08 10.36
CA VAL A 287 26.27 3.69 10.03
C VAL A 287 25.07 2.85 10.43
N PHE A 288 24.65 1.92 9.56
CA PHE A 288 23.53 1.02 9.81
C PHE A 288 24.00 -0.42 10.04
N LEU A 289 23.54 -0.99 11.15
CA LEU A 289 23.53 -2.43 11.41
C LEU A 289 22.15 -2.97 11.00
N ASP A 290 22.00 -3.16 9.69
CA ASP A 290 20.76 -3.59 9.05
C ASP A 290 20.72 -5.12 8.97
N LYS A 291 19.85 -5.72 9.78
CA LYS A 291 19.65 -7.17 9.88
C LYS A 291 18.22 -7.50 9.43
N SER A 292 17.98 -7.34 8.13
CA SER A 292 16.68 -7.55 7.51
C SER A 292 16.21 -8.99 7.61
N LEU A 293 14.93 -9.15 7.94
CA LEU A 293 14.18 -10.41 7.94
C LEU A 293 13.25 -10.51 6.72
N SER A 294 13.28 -9.54 5.81
CA SER A 294 12.47 -9.54 4.59
C SER A 294 12.78 -10.74 3.69
N GLY A 295 11.78 -11.24 2.97
CA GLY A 295 11.98 -12.24 1.92
C GLY A 295 12.87 -11.74 0.76
N ALA A 296 12.97 -10.41 0.56
CA ALA A 296 13.79 -9.80 -0.49
C ALA A 296 15.10 -9.17 0.01
N CYS A 297 15.52 -9.44 1.25
CA CYS A 297 16.75 -8.89 1.80
C CYS A 297 18.03 -9.11 0.95
N HIS A 298 18.01 -10.10 0.05
CA HIS A 298 19.14 -10.43 -0.81
C HIS A 298 19.36 -9.40 -1.91
N GLU A 299 18.33 -8.67 -2.33
CA GLU A 299 18.46 -7.58 -3.32
C GLU A 299 19.29 -6.42 -2.78
N THR A 300 19.17 -6.13 -1.48
CA THR A 300 19.93 -5.04 -0.84
C THR A 300 21.15 -5.55 -0.07
N LYS A 301 21.41 -6.87 -0.09
CA LYS A 301 22.49 -7.55 0.67
C LYS A 301 22.40 -7.28 2.19
N THR A 302 21.18 -7.23 2.72
CA THR A 302 20.88 -6.89 4.13
C THR A 302 20.36 -8.07 4.94
N CYS A 303 20.34 -9.27 4.38
CA CYS A 303 19.81 -10.45 5.06
C CYS A 303 20.52 -10.68 6.40
N ALA A 304 19.73 -10.81 7.47
CA ALA A 304 20.23 -11.22 8.76
C ALA A 304 20.89 -12.60 8.68
N LYS A 305 22.14 -12.71 9.14
CA LYS A 305 22.90 -13.98 9.16
C LYS A 305 23.17 -14.52 10.57
N ASN A 306 23.12 -13.66 11.58
CA ASN A 306 23.62 -13.94 12.93
C ASN A 306 22.70 -13.39 14.04
N LEU A 307 21.38 -13.40 13.83
CA LEU A 307 20.45 -13.07 14.90
C LEU A 307 20.34 -14.26 15.87
N LYS A 308 20.60 -14.03 17.16
CA LYS A 308 20.59 -15.07 18.20
C LYS A 308 19.19 -15.64 18.47
N ILE A 309 18.18 -14.77 18.52
CA ILE A 309 16.82 -15.09 18.99
C ILE A 309 15.76 -14.88 17.90
N LEU A 310 15.90 -13.81 17.13
CA LEU A 310 14.92 -13.44 16.11
C LEU A 310 15.17 -14.20 14.80
N HIS A 311 14.09 -14.67 14.19
CA HIS A 311 14.05 -15.20 12.85
C HIS A 311 12.72 -14.82 12.19
N GLN A 312 12.58 -15.09 10.88
CA GLN A 312 11.40 -14.69 10.11
C GLN A 312 10.06 -15.15 10.71
N GLY A 313 10.07 -16.29 11.40
CA GLY A 313 8.87 -16.92 11.97
C GLY A 313 8.40 -16.34 13.30
N ASN A 314 9.26 -15.64 14.06
CA ASN A 314 8.90 -15.12 15.38
C ASN A 314 8.96 -13.58 15.50
N ALA A 315 9.71 -12.89 14.63
CA ALA A 315 10.00 -11.47 14.86
C ALA A 315 8.83 -10.52 14.52
N MET A 316 7.91 -10.93 13.63
CA MET A 316 6.70 -10.14 13.32
C MET A 316 5.77 -10.01 14.55
N MET A 317 5.68 -11.06 15.37
CA MET A 317 4.81 -11.13 16.54
C MET A 317 5.57 -11.74 17.72
N PRO A 318 6.59 -11.06 18.26
CA PRO A 318 7.40 -11.62 19.33
C PRO A 318 6.53 -11.79 20.58
N THR A 319 6.52 -13.00 21.14
CA THR A 319 5.88 -13.26 22.43
C THR A 319 6.66 -12.60 23.56
N GLU A 320 6.07 -12.48 24.74
CA GLU A 320 6.78 -11.96 25.91
C GLU A 320 8.06 -12.74 26.21
N LYS A 321 7.99 -14.08 26.10
CA LYS A 321 9.14 -14.96 26.24
C LYS A 321 10.24 -14.63 25.21
N VAL A 322 9.89 -14.45 23.94
CA VAL A 322 10.85 -14.09 22.89
C VAL A 322 11.46 -12.71 23.15
N ARG A 323 10.68 -11.74 23.67
CA ARG A 323 11.20 -10.41 24.05
C ARG A 323 12.21 -10.51 25.19
N GLN A 324 11.91 -11.31 26.21
CA GLN A 324 12.81 -11.55 27.33
C GLN A 324 14.10 -12.25 26.87
N GLU A 325 13.99 -13.34 26.11
CA GLU A 325 15.13 -14.05 25.54
C GLU A 325 16.00 -13.14 24.66
N PHE A 326 15.36 -12.26 23.88
CA PHE A 326 16.08 -11.26 23.08
C PHE A 326 16.90 -10.33 23.96
N TYR A 327 16.29 -9.73 24.99
CA TYR A 327 17.01 -8.84 25.89
C TYR A 327 18.18 -9.56 26.58
N GLU A 328 17.93 -10.73 27.15
CA GLU A 328 18.98 -11.51 27.84
C GLU A 328 20.15 -11.88 26.92
N ALA A 329 19.88 -12.21 25.66
CA ALA A 329 20.92 -12.58 24.69
C ALA A 329 21.77 -11.40 24.19
N TYR A 330 21.28 -10.16 24.33
CA TYR A 330 21.90 -8.97 23.75
C TYR A 330 22.29 -7.88 24.75
N LYS A 331 21.84 -7.94 26.01
CA LYS A 331 22.16 -6.91 27.04
C LYS A 331 23.67 -6.72 27.25
N ASP A 332 24.45 -7.79 27.10
CA ASP A 332 25.92 -7.79 27.24
C ASP A 332 26.65 -7.97 25.89
N ASP A 333 25.92 -7.90 24.76
CA ASP A 333 26.49 -8.13 23.44
C ASP A 333 27.31 -6.91 22.97
N VAL A 334 28.54 -7.17 22.50
CA VAL A 334 29.49 -6.12 22.11
C VAL A 334 28.99 -5.30 20.92
N GLU A 335 28.28 -5.91 19.96
CA GLU A 335 27.71 -5.21 18.81
C GLU A 335 26.52 -4.35 19.26
N MET A 336 25.63 -4.92 20.07
CA MET A 336 24.46 -4.20 20.62
C MET A 336 24.86 -3.00 21.49
N ASN A 337 25.92 -3.14 22.29
CA ASN A 337 26.42 -2.07 23.16
C ASN A 337 26.99 -0.86 22.41
N ARG A 338 27.32 -1.01 21.11
CA ARG A 338 27.76 0.08 20.24
C ARG A 338 26.62 0.82 19.55
N VAL A 339 25.38 0.31 19.66
CA VAL A 339 24.20 0.93 19.04
C VAL A 339 23.81 2.19 19.79
N ASP A 340 23.67 3.29 19.04
CA ASP A 340 23.20 4.57 19.56
C ASP A 340 21.67 4.68 19.46
N ILE A 341 21.10 4.15 18.38
CA ILE A 341 19.69 4.30 18.03
C ILE A 341 19.12 2.95 17.56
N PHE A 342 17.94 2.60 18.06
CA PHE A 342 17.10 1.55 17.50
C PHE A 342 16.06 2.17 16.57
N MET A 343 15.96 1.66 15.35
CA MET A 343 15.00 2.16 14.36
C MET A 343 14.10 1.02 13.88
N CYS A 344 12.78 1.23 13.92
CA CYS A 344 11.79 0.23 13.49
C CYS A 344 10.91 0.78 12.38
N PHE A 345 10.61 -0.08 11.40
CA PHE A 345 9.84 0.26 10.19
C PHE A 345 8.65 -0.67 9.97
N HIS A 346 8.92 -1.92 9.62
CA HIS A 346 7.91 -2.87 9.20
C HIS A 346 8.15 -4.22 9.89
N PRO A 347 7.43 -4.55 10.99
CA PRO A 347 6.50 -3.68 11.71
C PRO A 347 7.20 -2.78 12.72
N VAL A 348 6.69 -1.55 12.89
CA VAL A 348 7.14 -0.66 13.97
C VAL A 348 6.93 -1.22 15.38
N ALA A 349 5.97 -2.12 15.57
CA ALA A 349 5.73 -2.78 16.86
C ALA A 349 6.92 -3.63 17.34
N MET A 350 7.89 -3.93 16.48
CA MET A 350 9.17 -4.53 16.90
C MET A 350 9.96 -3.63 17.85
N CYS A 351 9.67 -2.33 17.94
CA CYS A 351 10.31 -1.43 18.89
C CYS A 351 10.12 -1.84 20.35
N GLU A 352 9.11 -2.65 20.67
CA GLU A 352 8.96 -3.23 22.01
C GLU A 352 10.16 -4.11 22.43
N LEU A 353 10.88 -4.71 21.48
CA LEU A 353 12.09 -5.50 21.75
C LEU A 353 13.24 -4.64 22.29
N PHE A 354 13.26 -3.36 21.93
CA PHE A 354 14.38 -2.46 22.20
C PHE A 354 14.15 -1.53 23.39
N MET A 355 12.92 -1.46 23.91
CA MET A 355 12.56 -0.64 25.07
C MET A 355 13.46 -0.90 26.31
N PRO A 356 13.83 -2.15 26.66
CA PRO A 356 14.65 -2.41 27.84
C PRO A 356 16.09 -1.86 27.77
N PHE A 357 16.61 -1.56 26.57
CA PHE A 357 18.01 -1.12 26.40
C PHE A 357 18.25 0.35 26.77
N ASN A 358 17.19 1.13 27.04
CA ASN A 358 17.27 2.55 27.40
C ASN A 358 18.10 3.42 26.41
N ARG A 359 18.09 3.03 25.13
CA ARG A 359 18.66 3.81 24.02
C ARG A 359 17.56 4.61 23.34
N THR A 360 17.97 5.51 22.45
CA THR A 360 17.03 6.24 21.61
C THR A 360 16.31 5.29 20.66
N ILE A 361 15.00 5.46 20.55
CA ILE A 361 14.14 4.71 19.64
C ILE A 361 13.54 5.67 18.61
N ILE A 362 13.70 5.34 17.33
CA ILE A 362 13.00 5.97 16.22
C ILE A 362 11.95 4.99 15.70
N VAL A 363 10.68 5.33 15.91
CA VAL A 363 9.54 4.65 15.30
C VAL A 363 9.24 5.37 13.98
N LEU A 364 9.35 4.66 12.85
CA LEU A 364 9.05 5.21 11.53
C LEU A 364 8.08 4.28 10.79
N ALA A 365 6.79 4.54 10.96
CA ALA A 365 5.75 3.72 10.35
C ALA A 365 5.74 3.88 8.82
N SER A 366 6.14 2.81 8.11
CA SER A 366 6.04 2.70 6.65
C SER A 366 4.75 2.04 6.17
N THR A 367 3.99 1.48 7.12
CA THR A 367 2.64 0.95 6.95
C THR A 367 1.92 1.02 8.30
N ARG A 368 0.67 0.55 8.33
CA ARG A 368 -0.19 0.43 9.50
C ARG A 368 0.57 -0.02 10.76
N TYR A 369 0.64 0.85 11.75
CA TYR A 369 1.53 0.68 12.91
C TYR A 369 1.14 -0.51 13.82
N GLU A 370 -0.09 -1.01 13.70
CA GLU A 370 -0.59 -2.18 14.42
C GLU A 370 -0.15 -3.52 13.83
N LEU A 371 0.61 -3.50 12.73
CA LEU A 371 1.15 -4.70 12.10
C LEU A 371 1.87 -5.57 13.14
N GLY A 372 1.52 -6.86 13.17
CA GLY A 372 1.99 -7.83 14.16
C GLY A 372 1.24 -7.80 15.50
N ARG A 373 0.20 -6.98 15.67
CA ARG A 373 -0.61 -6.89 16.89
C ARG A 373 -2.09 -7.11 16.58
N TYR A 374 -2.39 -8.24 15.93
CA TYR A 374 -3.72 -8.54 15.36
C TYR A 374 -4.83 -8.84 16.37
N LYS A 375 -4.52 -8.91 17.66
CA LYS A 375 -5.51 -9.11 18.74
C LYS A 375 -5.75 -7.78 19.44
N LYS A 376 -6.98 -7.55 19.91
CA LYS A 376 -7.38 -6.32 20.61
C LYS A 376 -6.44 -6.00 21.77
N GLU A 377 -6.15 -6.99 22.61
CA GLU A 377 -5.30 -6.83 23.79
C GLU A 377 -3.85 -6.51 23.41
N ALA A 378 -3.32 -7.18 22.38
CA ALA A 378 -1.98 -6.93 21.87
C ALA A 378 -1.86 -5.52 21.28
N TRP A 379 -2.88 -5.06 20.55
CA TRP A 379 -2.91 -3.72 19.98
C TRP A 379 -3.03 -2.65 21.08
N MET A 380 -3.92 -2.82 22.06
CA MET A 380 -4.00 -1.90 23.20
C MET A 380 -2.70 -1.83 23.99
N ASN A 381 -2.01 -2.97 24.19
CA ASN A 381 -0.71 -2.99 24.84
C ASN A 381 0.36 -2.28 24.01
N TRP A 382 0.35 -2.47 22.69
CA TRP A 382 1.23 -1.72 21.80
C TRP A 382 0.98 -0.20 21.89
N ASN A 383 -0.27 0.26 21.93
CA ASN A 383 -0.57 1.68 22.11
C ASN A 383 -0.01 2.25 23.41
N LYS A 384 -0.09 1.48 24.51
CA LYS A 384 0.53 1.87 25.80
C LYS A 384 2.05 1.97 25.68
N ASN A 385 2.69 1.00 25.03
CA ASN A 385 4.13 1.01 24.83
C ASN A 385 4.59 2.15 23.91
N LEU A 386 3.84 2.44 22.84
CA LEU A 386 4.11 3.56 21.96
C LEU A 386 3.99 4.91 22.70
N GLN A 387 3.03 5.04 23.62
CA GLN A 387 2.92 6.20 24.51
C GLN A 387 4.12 6.34 25.45
N ILE A 388 4.63 5.22 25.99
CA ILE A 388 5.85 5.23 26.82
C ILE A 388 7.06 5.68 25.98
N ILE A 389 7.21 5.15 24.76
CA ILE A 389 8.27 5.56 23.83
C ILE A 389 8.16 7.07 23.56
N ALA A 390 6.96 7.58 23.26
CA ALA A 390 6.73 8.98 22.92
C ALA A 390 6.98 9.97 24.07
N LYS A 391 6.87 9.54 25.33
CA LYS A 391 7.13 10.39 26.51
C LYS A 391 8.61 10.74 26.70
N ASN A 392 9.52 9.92 26.17
CA ASN A 392 10.95 10.20 26.23
C ASN A 392 11.33 11.12 25.06
N HIS A 393 11.75 12.35 25.37
CA HIS A 393 12.08 13.38 24.40
C HIS A 393 13.24 13.03 23.44
N ARG A 394 14.06 12.03 23.79
CA ARG A 394 15.12 11.52 22.90
C ARG A 394 14.56 10.64 21.78
N ASN A 395 13.39 10.05 21.98
CA ASN A 395 12.75 9.19 21.01
C ASN A 395 11.98 10.01 19.97
N VAL A 396 11.79 9.41 18.79
CA VAL A 396 11.04 10.04 17.69
C VAL A 396 9.94 9.10 17.26
N ILE A 397 8.71 9.62 17.22
CA ILE A 397 7.57 8.97 16.57
C ILE A 397 7.34 9.65 15.23
N SER A 398 7.41 8.87 14.16
CA SER A 398 7.33 9.34 12.79
C SER A 398 6.60 8.35 11.89
N ALA A 399 6.20 8.83 10.72
CA ALA A 399 5.58 8.01 9.67
C ALA A 399 6.12 8.42 8.30
N ASN A 400 6.18 7.46 7.38
CA ASN A 400 6.68 7.67 6.02
C ASN A 400 5.69 8.40 5.12
N ASN A 401 4.43 8.52 5.54
CA ASN A 401 3.37 9.21 4.81
C ASN A 401 2.35 9.82 5.79
N LEU A 402 1.49 10.72 5.28
CA LEU A 402 0.50 11.41 6.11
C LEU A 402 -0.62 10.46 6.58
N TYR A 403 -1.01 9.48 5.77
CA TYR A 403 -2.04 8.50 6.15
C TYR A 403 -1.66 7.77 7.44
N ASP A 404 -0.47 7.17 7.50
CA ASP A 404 -0.01 6.43 8.67
C ASP A 404 0.22 7.37 9.87
N ALA A 405 0.60 8.63 9.64
CA ALA A 405 0.69 9.64 10.70
C ALA A 405 -0.68 9.92 11.34
N GLU A 406 -1.71 10.17 10.53
CA GLU A 406 -3.07 10.41 11.03
C GLU A 406 -3.71 9.13 11.59
N TYR A 407 -3.34 7.95 11.08
CA TYR A 407 -3.75 6.66 11.62
C TYR A 407 -3.21 6.45 13.04
N ILE A 408 -1.91 6.67 13.27
CA ILE A 408 -1.31 6.64 14.61
C ILE A 408 -2.01 7.66 15.51
N ARG A 409 -2.21 8.89 15.01
CA ARG A 409 -2.87 9.95 15.76
C ARG A 409 -4.30 9.58 16.16
N TYR A 410 -5.06 8.93 15.28
CA TYR A 410 -6.43 8.52 15.57
C TYR A 410 -6.52 7.52 16.73
N PHE A 411 -5.63 6.54 16.80
CA PHE A 411 -5.68 5.51 17.84
C PHE A 411 -4.89 5.82 19.11
N THR A 412 -3.96 6.78 19.04
CA THR A 412 -3.06 7.06 20.17
C THR A 412 -3.10 8.52 20.62
N GLY A 413 -3.49 9.46 19.77
CA GLY A 413 -3.39 10.90 20.05
C GLY A 413 -1.98 11.46 19.88
N ILE A 414 -0.97 10.61 19.65
CA ILE A 414 0.40 11.04 19.31
C ILE A 414 0.36 11.72 17.94
N LYS A 415 1.07 12.83 17.76
CA LYS A 415 1.22 13.50 16.46
C LYS A 415 2.60 13.15 15.88
N PRO A 416 2.70 12.17 14.97
CA PRO A 416 3.98 11.78 14.40
C PRO A 416 4.54 12.86 13.47
N ILE A 417 5.86 12.88 13.30
CA ILE A 417 6.52 13.65 12.26
C ILE A 417 6.39 12.89 10.93
N VAL A 418 5.97 13.56 9.86
CA VAL A 418 5.97 12.96 8.51
C VAL A 418 7.36 13.09 7.89
N LEU A 419 7.98 11.95 7.62
CA LEU A 419 9.32 11.79 7.05
C LEU A 419 9.22 10.95 5.76
N PRO A 420 8.81 11.56 4.63
CA PRO A 420 8.62 10.83 3.38
C PRO A 420 9.92 10.28 2.81
N SER A 421 9.81 9.23 2.00
CA SER A 421 10.96 8.73 1.24
C SER A 421 11.40 9.75 0.18
N LEU A 422 12.71 9.88 -0.01
CA LEU A 422 13.32 10.82 -0.94
C LEU A 422 13.76 10.15 -2.24
N CYS A 423 14.13 8.87 -2.17
CA CYS A 423 14.50 8.01 -3.28
C CYS A 423 15.60 8.60 -4.19
N THR A 424 16.55 9.37 -3.64
CA THR A 424 17.65 9.96 -4.43
C THR A 424 18.64 8.93 -4.97
N TYR A 425 18.60 7.70 -4.46
CA TYR A 425 19.41 6.60 -4.99
C TYR A 425 19.03 6.20 -6.41
N THR A 426 17.85 6.61 -6.91
CA THR A 426 17.43 6.31 -8.30
C THR A 426 18.36 6.98 -9.31
N ASN A 427 18.92 8.15 -8.97
CA ASN A 427 19.84 8.94 -9.80
C ASN A 427 19.38 9.10 -11.26
N ALA A 428 18.07 9.16 -11.48
CA ALA A 428 17.44 9.29 -12.78
C ALA A 428 16.50 10.50 -12.76
N SER A 429 16.29 11.11 -13.92
CA SER A 429 15.40 12.25 -14.09
C SER A 429 14.72 12.17 -15.45
N TYR A 430 13.49 12.68 -15.52
CA TYR A 430 12.63 12.66 -16.67
C TYR A 430 13.34 13.09 -17.96
N GLN A 431 13.34 12.20 -18.96
CA GLN A 431 13.94 12.37 -20.28
C GLN A 431 13.06 11.63 -21.30
N PRO A 432 11.82 12.10 -21.53
CA PRO A 432 10.81 11.33 -22.23
C PRO A 432 11.18 11.11 -23.69
N ASN A 433 10.96 9.89 -24.16
CA ASN A 433 10.85 9.57 -25.57
C ASN A 433 9.36 9.44 -25.90
N MET A 434 8.81 10.40 -26.63
CA MET A 434 7.37 10.46 -26.94
C MET A 434 6.88 9.32 -27.85
N HIS A 435 7.79 8.53 -28.44
CA HIS A 435 7.44 7.30 -29.17
C HIS A 435 7.26 6.09 -28.26
N LYS A 436 7.68 6.15 -26.99
CA LYS A 436 7.43 5.10 -26.01
C LYS A 436 5.98 5.15 -25.51
N PRO A 437 5.41 4.00 -25.10
CA PRO A 437 4.07 4.00 -24.53
C PRO A 437 4.00 4.76 -23.22
N VAL A 438 2.84 5.32 -22.91
CA VAL A 438 2.45 5.65 -21.54
C VAL A 438 2.29 4.35 -20.77
N LEU A 439 2.86 4.28 -19.56
CA LEU A 439 2.83 3.06 -18.76
C LEU A 439 1.60 3.03 -17.86
N ILE A 440 1.04 1.84 -17.65
CA ILE A 440 0.12 1.55 -16.54
C ILE A 440 0.91 0.86 -15.43
N ALA A 441 0.93 1.47 -14.25
CA ALA A 441 1.52 0.88 -13.05
C ALA A 441 0.75 -0.40 -12.66
N PRO A 442 1.38 -1.35 -11.95
CA PRO A 442 0.71 -2.59 -11.55
C PRO A 442 -0.60 -2.35 -10.78
N ILE A 443 -1.71 -2.87 -11.32
CA ILE A 443 -3.03 -2.82 -10.69
C ILE A 443 -3.27 -4.14 -9.96
N HIS A 444 -3.66 -4.09 -8.68
CA HIS A 444 -4.05 -5.28 -7.94
C HIS A 444 -5.51 -5.64 -8.24
N GLY A 445 -5.76 -6.93 -8.50
CA GLY A 445 -7.08 -7.44 -8.89
C GLY A 445 -7.21 -7.63 -10.40
N LYS A 446 -7.04 -8.88 -10.85
CA LYS A 446 -7.03 -9.24 -12.29
C LYS A 446 -8.29 -8.78 -13.02
N GLN A 447 -9.47 -8.97 -12.39
CA GLN A 447 -10.74 -8.60 -13.00
C GLN A 447 -10.83 -7.09 -13.25
N PHE A 448 -10.57 -6.28 -12.22
CA PHE A 448 -10.60 -4.83 -12.34
C PHE A 448 -9.54 -4.31 -13.32
N HIS A 449 -8.34 -4.90 -13.32
CA HIS A 449 -7.30 -4.54 -14.30
C HIS A 449 -7.77 -4.78 -15.75
N THR A 450 -8.36 -5.93 -16.05
CA THR A 450 -8.93 -6.22 -17.39
C THR A 450 -10.04 -5.22 -17.76
N GLU A 451 -10.95 -4.93 -16.84
CA GLU A 451 -12.04 -3.97 -17.06
C GLU A 451 -11.51 -2.55 -17.31
N PHE A 452 -10.57 -2.08 -16.49
CA PHE A 452 -9.90 -0.79 -16.67
C PHE A 452 -9.21 -0.70 -18.02
N ARG A 453 -8.48 -1.75 -18.42
CA ARG A 453 -7.76 -1.81 -19.69
C ARG A 453 -8.69 -1.71 -20.90
N LEU A 454 -9.80 -2.45 -20.86
CA LEU A 454 -10.82 -2.43 -21.90
C LEU A 454 -11.47 -1.04 -21.99
N ASN A 455 -11.90 -0.49 -20.85
CA ASN A 455 -12.53 0.83 -20.80
C ASN A 455 -11.59 1.93 -21.33
N LEU A 456 -10.29 1.87 -21.00
CA LEU A 456 -9.32 2.84 -21.49
C LEU A 456 -9.09 2.72 -22.99
N SER A 457 -9.02 1.50 -23.53
CA SER A 457 -8.92 1.28 -24.97
C SER A 457 -10.13 1.87 -25.70
N ASN A 458 -11.34 1.58 -25.20
CA ASN A 458 -12.59 2.08 -25.78
C ASN A 458 -12.67 3.60 -25.73
N ALA A 459 -12.23 4.22 -24.62
CA ALA A 459 -12.20 5.68 -24.48
C ALA A 459 -11.26 6.34 -25.50
N LEU A 460 -10.05 5.79 -25.67
CA LEU A 460 -9.07 6.29 -26.64
C LEU A 460 -9.60 6.17 -28.08
N GLU A 461 -10.23 5.05 -28.43
CA GLU A 461 -10.85 4.84 -29.75
C GLU A 461 -12.02 5.80 -29.99
N LYS A 462 -12.97 5.85 -29.04
CA LYS A 462 -14.14 6.74 -29.08
C LYS A 462 -13.76 8.20 -29.30
N LEU A 463 -12.69 8.65 -28.63
CA LEU A 463 -12.20 10.03 -28.70
C LEU A 463 -11.20 10.27 -29.84
N LYS A 464 -10.86 9.23 -30.63
CA LYS A 464 -9.89 9.28 -31.73
C LYS A 464 -8.51 9.77 -31.28
N ILE A 465 -8.07 9.36 -30.10
CA ILE A 465 -6.79 9.74 -29.49
C ILE A 465 -5.75 8.65 -29.80
N SER A 466 -4.70 9.01 -30.55
CA SER A 466 -3.62 8.09 -30.92
C SER A 466 -2.49 8.11 -29.86
N ILE A 467 -2.73 7.48 -28.72
CA ILE A 467 -1.73 7.30 -27.65
C ILE A 467 -1.52 5.81 -27.40
N ASN A 468 -0.27 5.37 -27.44
CA ASN A 468 0.09 4.01 -27.07
C ASN A 468 0.17 3.87 -25.55
N VAL A 469 -0.57 2.91 -24.99
CA VAL A 469 -0.62 2.64 -23.55
C VAL A 469 -0.33 1.16 -23.29
N SER A 470 0.66 0.85 -22.46
CA SER A 470 1.07 -0.52 -22.15
C SER A 470 1.23 -0.75 -20.65
N ASP A 471 1.00 -1.97 -20.19
CA ASP A 471 1.26 -2.32 -18.79
C ASP A 471 2.76 -2.35 -18.52
N LEU A 472 3.20 -1.77 -17.39
CA LEU A 472 4.62 -1.70 -17.03
C LEU A 472 5.28 -3.10 -17.02
N ARG A 473 4.55 -4.11 -16.55
CA ARG A 473 5.03 -5.51 -16.48
C ARG A 473 5.05 -6.22 -17.84
N GLU A 474 4.35 -5.69 -18.85
CA GLU A 474 4.43 -6.22 -20.21
C GLU A 474 5.66 -5.66 -20.93
N VAL A 475 5.94 -4.37 -20.73
CA VAL A 475 7.13 -3.70 -21.26
C VAL A 475 8.40 -4.24 -20.60
N TYR A 476 8.37 -4.42 -19.29
CA TYR A 476 9.49 -4.90 -18.48
C TYR A 476 9.09 -6.20 -17.76
N LYS A 477 9.26 -7.34 -18.43
CA LYS A 477 8.81 -8.67 -17.94
C LYS A 477 9.42 -9.07 -16.61
N ASP A 478 10.70 -8.76 -16.42
CA ASP A 478 11.45 -9.11 -15.21
C ASP A 478 11.78 -7.83 -14.43
N ARG A 479 12.88 -7.17 -14.80
CA ARG A 479 13.42 -6.00 -14.11
C ARG A 479 13.52 -4.83 -15.09
N TYR A 480 13.51 -3.63 -14.53
CA TYR A 480 13.83 -2.40 -15.24
C TYR A 480 14.89 -1.63 -14.45
N GLU A 481 15.64 -0.80 -15.16
CA GLU A 481 16.47 0.24 -14.58
C GLU A 481 15.68 1.55 -14.48
N TYR A 482 15.98 2.38 -13.48
CA TYR A 482 15.32 3.68 -13.34
C TYR A 482 15.50 4.59 -14.57
N SER A 483 16.66 4.50 -15.23
CA SER A 483 16.95 5.20 -16.49
C SER A 483 16.03 4.79 -17.65
N GLN A 484 15.42 3.60 -17.60
CA GLN A 484 14.46 3.17 -18.60
C GLN A 484 13.07 3.76 -18.34
N LEU A 485 12.67 3.87 -17.07
CA LEU A 485 11.37 4.45 -16.69
C LEU A 485 11.24 5.92 -17.07
N VAL A 486 12.30 6.71 -16.87
CA VAL A 486 12.29 8.15 -17.17
C VAL A 486 12.16 8.48 -18.66
N GLN A 487 12.28 7.48 -19.53
CA GLN A 487 12.07 7.61 -20.97
C GLN A 487 10.60 7.47 -21.38
N HIS A 488 9.70 7.10 -20.47
CA HIS A 488 8.27 7.02 -20.78
C HIS A 488 7.59 8.37 -20.56
N PRO A 489 6.62 8.77 -21.41
CA PRO A 489 5.98 10.07 -21.29
C PRO A 489 5.29 10.29 -19.94
N ALA A 490 4.58 9.29 -19.44
CA ALA A 490 3.82 9.36 -18.19
C ALA A 490 3.54 7.97 -17.63
N ILE A 491 3.05 7.91 -16.39
CA ILE A 491 2.60 6.70 -15.73
C ILE A 491 1.19 6.89 -15.17
N ILE A 492 0.29 5.97 -15.51
CA ILE A 492 -1.08 5.88 -15.02
C ILE A 492 -1.12 4.94 -13.82
N TYR A 493 -1.72 5.39 -12.73
CA TYR A 493 -1.90 4.62 -11.51
C TYR A 493 -3.37 4.29 -11.26
N VAL A 494 -3.61 3.05 -10.86
CA VAL A 494 -4.72 2.70 -9.96
C VAL A 494 -4.09 2.08 -8.71
N PRO A 495 -3.96 2.84 -7.61
CA PRO A 495 -3.14 2.42 -6.48
C PRO A 495 -3.79 1.26 -5.72
N TYR A 496 -2.95 0.36 -5.21
CA TYR A 496 -3.38 -0.72 -4.33
C TYR A 496 -3.09 -0.46 -2.84
N GLN A 497 -2.27 0.54 -2.55
CA GLN A 497 -1.93 1.01 -1.21
C GLN A 497 -1.97 2.54 -1.17
N VAL A 498 -2.14 3.11 0.04
CA VAL A 498 -2.14 4.57 0.31
C VAL A 498 -0.76 5.23 0.19
N SER A 499 0.29 4.43 0.19
CA SER A 499 1.70 4.83 0.10
C SER A 499 2.48 3.72 -0.60
N LEU A 500 3.23 4.06 -1.65
CA LEU A 500 3.89 3.09 -2.52
C LEU A 500 5.33 3.54 -2.77
N MET A 501 6.32 2.69 -2.52
CA MET A 501 7.73 3.06 -2.76
C MET A 501 8.01 3.39 -4.23
N SER A 502 7.36 2.69 -5.17
CA SER A 502 7.44 3.01 -6.60
C SER A 502 6.90 4.40 -6.93
N LEU A 503 5.85 4.86 -6.22
CA LEU A 503 5.32 6.22 -6.37
C LEU A 503 6.36 7.25 -5.90
N PHE A 504 7.01 7.05 -4.75
CA PHE A 504 8.08 7.93 -4.31
C PHE A 504 9.20 7.99 -5.36
N GLU A 505 9.69 6.85 -5.83
CA GLU A 505 10.75 6.80 -6.84
C GLU A 505 10.35 7.54 -8.12
N GLN A 506 9.18 7.26 -8.68
CA GLN A 506 8.73 7.83 -9.95
C GLN A 506 8.43 9.32 -9.85
N TYR A 507 7.84 9.76 -8.74
CA TYR A 507 7.60 11.18 -8.48
C TYR A 507 8.93 11.94 -8.34
N ARG A 508 9.92 11.35 -7.66
CA ARG A 508 11.25 11.97 -7.44
C ARG A 508 12.12 11.98 -8.69
N MET A 509 11.83 11.09 -9.64
CA MET A 509 12.37 11.13 -11.01
C MET A 509 11.66 12.17 -11.91
N ASN A 510 10.67 12.91 -11.39
CA ASN A 510 9.89 13.92 -12.09
C ASN A 510 9.06 13.35 -13.27
N ILE A 511 8.66 12.07 -13.20
CA ILE A 511 7.81 11.47 -14.23
C ILE A 511 6.37 11.94 -14.00
N PRO A 512 5.67 12.52 -15.00
CA PRO A 512 4.26 12.89 -14.86
C PRO A 512 3.37 11.69 -14.51
N LEU A 513 2.55 11.87 -13.46
CA LEU A 513 1.71 10.80 -12.91
C LEU A 513 0.22 11.14 -13.03
N PHE A 514 -0.56 10.13 -13.39
CA PHE A 514 -2.02 10.21 -13.50
C PHE A 514 -2.68 9.30 -12.46
N PHE A 515 -3.54 9.86 -11.62
CA PHE A 515 -4.26 9.16 -10.56
C PHE A 515 -5.77 9.39 -10.65
N PRO A 516 -6.62 8.45 -10.21
CA PRO A 516 -8.04 8.73 -10.09
C PRO A 516 -8.28 9.83 -9.06
N SER A 517 -9.31 10.65 -9.27
CA SER A 517 -9.77 11.59 -8.26
C SER A 517 -10.22 10.85 -7.00
N LEU A 518 -10.27 11.58 -5.88
CA LEU A 518 -10.59 10.98 -4.58
C LEU A 518 -11.97 10.30 -4.59
N ASP A 519 -12.96 10.91 -5.23
CA ASP A 519 -14.30 10.33 -5.38
C ASP A 519 -14.26 9.04 -6.21
N LEU A 520 -13.64 9.07 -7.38
CA LEU A 520 -13.53 7.91 -8.26
C LEU A 520 -12.81 6.75 -7.57
N LEU A 521 -11.72 7.03 -6.86
CA LEU A 521 -10.96 5.99 -6.16
C LEU A 521 -11.75 5.43 -4.96
N ALA A 522 -12.50 6.27 -4.24
CA ALA A 522 -13.37 5.82 -3.16
C ALA A 522 -14.47 4.90 -3.70
N ASP A 523 -15.07 5.23 -4.85
CA ASP A 523 -16.07 4.39 -5.52
C ASP A 523 -15.48 3.06 -5.99
N TRP A 524 -14.33 3.09 -6.67
CA TRP A 524 -13.64 1.89 -7.11
C TRP A 524 -13.19 1.02 -5.94
N HIS A 525 -12.72 1.60 -4.85
CA HIS A 525 -12.33 0.84 -3.67
C HIS A 525 -13.55 0.24 -2.97
N PHE A 526 -14.66 0.98 -2.85
CA PHE A 526 -15.89 0.46 -2.26
C PHE A 526 -16.45 -0.72 -3.06
N ALA A 527 -16.45 -0.63 -4.40
CA ALA A 527 -16.97 -1.66 -5.29
C ALA A 527 -16.01 -2.85 -5.50
N TYR A 528 -14.73 -2.58 -5.75
CA TYR A 528 -13.75 -3.58 -6.22
C TYR A 528 -12.57 -3.79 -5.29
N ARG A 529 -12.47 -3.05 -4.19
CA ARG A 529 -11.35 -3.12 -3.24
C ARG A 529 -9.99 -2.84 -3.87
N VAL A 530 -9.92 -1.88 -4.81
CA VAL A 530 -8.68 -1.58 -5.55
C VAL A 530 -7.53 -1.20 -4.62
N VAL A 531 -7.76 -0.32 -3.63
CA VAL A 531 -6.79 0.02 -2.56
C VAL A 531 -6.80 -1.00 -1.41
N ARG A 532 -6.71 -2.30 -1.71
CA ARG A 532 -6.88 -3.38 -0.71
C ARG A 532 -5.92 -3.28 0.48
N GLU A 533 -4.75 -2.68 0.29
CA GLU A 533 -3.75 -2.47 1.33
C GLU A 533 -3.93 -1.09 2.00
N ARG A 534 -5.15 -0.55 2.04
CA ARG A 534 -5.48 0.60 2.89
C ARG A 534 -5.54 0.22 4.37
N THR A 535 -5.99 -1.00 4.66
CA THR A 535 -6.10 -1.57 6.01
C THR A 535 -5.36 -2.89 6.08
N TRP A 536 -4.96 -3.31 7.28
CA TRP A 536 -4.37 -4.64 7.42
C TRP A 536 -5.39 -5.77 7.21
N GLY A 537 -6.65 -5.54 7.58
CA GLY A 537 -7.75 -6.46 7.29
C GLY A 537 -7.89 -6.75 5.79
N GLY A 538 -7.76 -5.71 4.96
CA GLY A 538 -7.71 -5.85 3.51
C GLY A 538 -6.55 -6.75 3.04
N VAL A 539 -5.34 -6.59 3.56
CA VAL A 539 -4.19 -7.45 3.21
C VAL A 539 -4.50 -8.93 3.48
N ILE A 540 -5.04 -9.24 4.66
CA ILE A 540 -5.24 -10.63 5.13
C ILE A 540 -6.60 -11.24 4.77
N GLU A 541 -7.43 -10.55 3.99
CA GLU A 541 -8.80 -10.98 3.62
C GLU A 541 -9.76 -11.08 4.81
N ASP A 542 -9.52 -10.28 5.85
CA ASP A 542 -10.39 -10.13 7.02
C ASP A 542 -10.96 -8.70 7.02
N LEU A 543 -11.84 -8.43 6.06
CA LEU A 543 -12.49 -7.13 5.91
C LEU A 543 -13.42 -6.87 7.09
N ARG A 544 -13.39 -5.65 7.63
CA ARG A 544 -14.15 -5.29 8.83
C ARG A 544 -14.91 -3.99 8.63
N ASN A 545 -15.98 -3.85 9.39
CA ASN A 545 -16.75 -2.60 9.48
C ASN A 545 -16.25 -1.68 10.61
N SER A 546 -15.24 -2.13 11.37
CA SER A 546 -14.68 -1.40 12.50
C SER A 546 -13.31 -1.96 12.90
N SER A 547 -12.55 -1.13 13.60
CA SER A 547 -11.30 -1.50 14.26
C SER A 547 -11.54 -2.35 15.50
N LEU A 548 -10.53 -3.14 15.90
CA LEU A 548 -10.58 -3.90 17.16
C LEU A 548 -10.58 -3.01 18.41
N ILE A 549 -10.03 -1.81 18.28
CA ILE A 549 -9.98 -0.80 19.32
C ILE A 549 -10.64 0.47 18.79
N SER A 550 -11.23 1.25 19.69
CA SER A 550 -11.77 2.55 19.33
C SER A 550 -10.63 3.57 19.16
N GLY A 551 -10.85 4.56 18.30
CA GLY A 551 -9.99 5.75 18.25
C GLY A 551 -10.08 6.55 19.55
N VAL A 552 -9.05 7.35 19.82
CA VAL A 552 -9.01 8.29 20.97
C VAL A 552 -9.35 9.73 20.58
N LEU A 553 -9.42 10.02 19.27
CA LEU A 553 -9.84 11.32 18.77
C LEU A 553 -11.37 11.43 18.70
N ASP A 554 -11.84 12.62 18.30
CA ASP A 554 -13.25 12.96 18.13
C ASP A 554 -14.08 11.81 17.52
N LYS A 555 -15.20 11.50 18.20
CA LYS A 555 -16.17 10.46 17.82
C LYS A 555 -16.81 10.72 16.46
N HIS A 556 -16.77 11.94 15.95
CA HIS A 556 -17.25 12.27 14.61
C HIS A 556 -16.31 11.83 13.48
N ARG A 557 -15.07 11.43 13.80
CA ARG A 557 -14.14 10.89 12.78
C ARG A 557 -14.50 9.43 12.48
N PRO A 558 -14.65 9.04 11.21
CA PRO A 558 -14.96 7.66 10.86
C PRO A 558 -13.77 6.74 11.15
N ASP A 559 -14.05 5.47 11.42
CA ASP A 559 -13.03 4.45 11.70
C ASP A 559 -12.19 4.15 10.44
N PRO A 560 -10.84 4.24 10.49
CA PRO A 560 -9.98 3.96 9.34
C PRO A 560 -10.07 2.53 8.84
N ASN A 561 -10.46 1.57 9.67
CA ASN A 561 -10.60 0.17 9.27
C ASN A 561 -12.02 -0.21 8.85
N ASN A 562 -12.94 0.75 8.74
CA ASN A 562 -14.26 0.48 8.17
C ASN A 562 -14.15 0.37 6.64
N GLU A 563 -14.29 -0.84 6.12
CA GLU A 563 -14.30 -1.15 4.69
C GLU A 563 -15.72 -1.11 4.10
N PHE A 564 -16.76 -0.97 4.90
CA PHE A 564 -18.15 -1.05 4.45
C PHE A 564 -18.86 0.30 4.44
N ASP A 565 -18.15 1.37 4.75
CA ASP A 565 -18.64 2.74 4.68
C ASP A 565 -17.82 3.56 3.69
N ARG A 566 -18.46 3.99 2.59
CA ARG A 566 -17.85 4.83 1.57
C ARG A 566 -17.32 6.14 2.16
N ASN A 567 -18.00 6.74 3.14
CA ASN A 567 -17.56 7.99 3.74
C ASN A 567 -16.30 7.81 4.56
N ALA A 568 -16.18 6.67 5.28
CA ALA A 568 -14.95 6.30 5.96
C ALA A 568 -13.80 6.12 4.96
N ILE A 569 -14.02 5.37 3.88
CA ILE A 569 -13.05 5.17 2.81
C ILE A 569 -12.59 6.51 2.23
N TYR A 570 -13.52 7.37 1.81
CA TYR A 570 -13.25 8.69 1.25
C TYR A 570 -12.45 9.57 2.22
N TYR A 571 -12.91 9.64 3.48
CA TYR A 571 -12.27 10.46 4.52
C TYR A 571 -10.81 10.08 4.71
N TRP A 572 -10.49 8.78 4.70
CA TRP A 572 -9.14 8.29 4.95
C TRP A 572 -8.26 8.29 3.71
N LEU A 573 -8.81 8.00 2.53
CA LEU A 573 -8.05 8.00 1.28
C LEU A 573 -7.42 9.36 0.97
N LYS A 574 -8.04 10.47 1.37
CA LYS A 574 -7.47 11.81 1.14
C LYS A 574 -6.07 11.99 1.70
N PHE A 575 -5.67 11.23 2.72
CA PHE A 575 -4.33 11.31 3.33
C PHE A 575 -3.25 10.51 2.58
N SER A 576 -3.62 9.79 1.52
CA SER A 576 -2.67 9.03 0.69
C SER A 576 -1.68 9.96 -0.01
N ASP A 577 -0.46 9.49 -0.24
CA ASP A 577 0.65 10.30 -0.76
C ASP A 577 0.28 11.02 -2.07
N TYR A 578 -0.39 10.31 -2.97
CA TYR A 578 -0.80 10.84 -4.26
C TYR A 578 -1.91 11.90 -4.20
N TYR A 579 -2.46 12.24 -3.04
CA TYR A 579 -3.32 13.42 -2.84
C TYR A 579 -2.66 14.53 -2.03
N GLN A 580 -1.47 14.28 -1.49
CA GLN A 580 -0.70 15.25 -0.71
C GLN A 580 0.36 15.96 -1.53
N TRP A 581 0.70 15.45 -2.71
CA TRP A 581 1.80 15.97 -3.52
C TRP A 581 1.28 16.81 -4.69
N PRO A 582 1.92 17.95 -4.98
CA PRO A 582 1.53 18.81 -6.09
C PRO A 582 1.87 18.16 -7.44
N TYR A 583 1.26 18.69 -8.50
CA TYR A 583 1.54 18.32 -9.90
C TYR A 583 1.24 16.86 -10.27
N ILE A 584 0.44 16.18 -9.45
CA ILE A 584 -0.24 14.94 -9.87
C ILE A 584 -1.48 15.32 -10.66
N THR A 585 -1.68 14.66 -11.81
CA THR A 585 -2.87 14.87 -12.64
C THR A 585 -3.96 13.90 -12.20
N TYR A 586 -5.09 14.43 -11.72
CA TYR A 586 -6.22 13.61 -11.32
C TYR A 586 -7.20 13.43 -12.47
N PHE A 587 -7.88 12.28 -12.55
CA PHE A 587 -8.97 12.03 -13.51
C PHE A 587 -10.24 11.52 -12.83
N ASP A 588 -11.40 11.98 -13.29
CA ASP A 588 -12.72 11.69 -12.71
C ASP A 588 -13.43 10.52 -13.42
N SER A 589 -12.93 10.11 -14.58
CA SER A 589 -13.39 8.94 -15.32
C SER A 589 -12.31 8.44 -16.28
N VAL A 590 -12.53 7.28 -16.91
CA VAL A 590 -11.62 6.75 -17.92
C VAL A 590 -11.63 7.60 -19.21
N ASP A 591 -12.78 8.18 -19.59
CA ASP A 591 -12.88 9.13 -20.70
C ASP A 591 -12.09 10.42 -20.40
N ASP A 592 -12.22 10.95 -19.18
CA ASP A 592 -11.46 12.12 -18.72
C ASP A 592 -9.95 11.84 -18.66
N LEU A 593 -9.54 10.63 -18.23
CA LEU A 593 -8.15 10.19 -18.33
C LEU A 593 -7.64 10.25 -19.77
N ALA A 594 -8.39 9.71 -20.74
CA ALA A 594 -7.99 9.73 -22.15
C ALA A 594 -7.82 11.17 -22.67
N VAL A 595 -8.75 12.08 -22.33
CA VAL A 595 -8.63 13.51 -22.65
C VAL A 595 -7.36 14.11 -22.04
N LYS A 596 -7.15 13.92 -20.74
CA LYS A 596 -6.00 14.47 -20.00
C LYS A 596 -4.67 13.92 -20.52
N LEU A 597 -4.58 12.66 -20.92
CA LEU A 597 -3.38 12.11 -21.55
C LEU A 597 -2.99 12.84 -22.84
N SER A 598 -3.97 13.32 -23.61
CA SER A 598 -3.73 14.04 -24.87
C SER A 598 -3.47 15.54 -24.73
N GLN A 599 -3.98 16.17 -23.67
CA GLN A 599 -3.99 17.63 -23.52
C GLN A 599 -3.00 18.15 -22.49
N THR A 600 -2.50 17.30 -21.58
CA THR A 600 -1.64 17.73 -20.49
C THR A 600 -0.23 18.05 -20.99
N ASN A 601 0.30 19.21 -20.60
CA ASN A 601 1.70 19.55 -20.86
C ASN A 601 2.61 18.81 -19.86
N LEU A 602 3.07 17.62 -20.28
CA LEU A 602 3.90 16.71 -19.47
C LEU A 602 5.25 17.32 -19.08
N THR A 603 5.85 18.14 -19.96
CA THR A 603 7.12 18.82 -19.69
C THR A 603 6.97 19.86 -18.58
N ASP A 604 5.96 20.72 -18.67
CA ASP A 604 5.68 21.73 -17.63
C ASP A 604 5.41 21.08 -16.26
N ILE A 605 4.67 19.97 -16.23
CA ILE A 605 4.48 19.18 -14.99
C ILE A 605 5.81 18.70 -14.44
N SER A 606 6.65 18.09 -15.26
CA SER A 606 7.95 17.56 -14.83
C SER A 606 8.88 18.65 -14.29
N GLU A 607 8.94 19.82 -14.94
CA GLU A 607 9.73 20.97 -14.49
C GLU A 607 9.26 21.46 -13.10
N LYS A 608 7.94 21.57 -12.91
CA LYS A 608 7.33 21.96 -11.63
C LYS A 608 7.59 20.93 -10.53
N MET A 609 7.49 19.64 -10.85
CA MET A 609 7.85 18.54 -9.93
C MET A 609 9.32 18.65 -9.52
N SER A 610 10.23 18.90 -10.46
CA SER A 610 11.66 19.04 -10.21
C SER A 610 11.96 20.15 -9.20
N LEU A 611 11.37 21.34 -9.40
CA LEU A 611 11.51 22.47 -8.47
C LEU A 611 10.99 22.14 -7.07
N TYR A 612 9.81 21.52 -6.98
CA TYR A 612 9.25 21.10 -5.69
C TYR A 612 10.09 20.01 -5.01
N ASN A 613 10.59 19.03 -5.76
CA ASN A 613 11.44 17.96 -5.25
C ASN A 613 12.77 18.47 -4.68
N ALA A 614 13.35 19.52 -5.29
CA ALA A 614 14.53 20.19 -4.74
C ALA A 614 14.25 20.79 -3.35
N HIS A 615 13.10 21.44 -3.17
CA HIS A 615 12.69 21.99 -1.88
C HIS A 615 12.43 20.89 -0.83
N VAL A 616 11.67 19.85 -1.19
CA VAL A 616 11.38 18.74 -0.26
C VAL A 616 12.67 18.03 0.19
N LYS A 617 13.66 17.88 -0.70
CA LYS A 617 14.97 17.34 -0.36
C LYS A 617 15.65 18.16 0.74
N GLN A 618 15.67 19.48 0.60
CA GLN A 618 16.26 20.36 1.60
C GLN A 618 15.52 20.24 2.94
N ASP A 619 14.20 20.38 2.92
CA ASP A 619 13.35 20.30 4.13
C ASP A 619 13.54 18.97 4.87
N LEU A 620 13.61 17.86 4.14
CA LEU A 620 13.78 16.54 4.73
C LEU A 620 15.17 16.36 5.33
N HIS A 621 16.22 16.86 4.67
CA HIS A 621 17.56 16.87 5.22
C HIS A 621 17.64 17.71 6.50
N GLU A 622 16.95 18.86 6.56
CA GLU A 622 16.88 19.70 7.75
C GLU A 622 16.14 19.00 8.90
N LYS A 623 15.02 18.33 8.59
CA LYS A 623 14.31 17.50 9.58
C LYS A 623 15.18 16.38 10.14
N TRP A 624 15.86 15.63 9.28
CA TRP A 624 16.77 14.56 9.72
C TRP A 624 17.93 15.10 10.53
N ARG A 625 18.54 16.21 10.11
CA ARG A 625 19.57 16.90 10.89
C ARG A 625 19.06 17.25 12.29
N GLY A 626 17.91 17.90 12.39
CA GLY A 626 17.32 18.27 13.68
C GLY A 626 16.95 17.07 14.55
N ILE A 627 16.57 15.93 13.97
CA ILE A 627 16.38 14.67 14.70
C ILE A 627 17.71 14.16 15.24
N LEU A 628 18.74 14.05 14.40
CA LEU A 628 20.05 13.50 14.78
C LEU A 628 20.81 14.37 15.78
N GLU A 629 20.59 15.69 15.74
CA GLU A 629 21.16 16.65 16.69
C GLU A 629 20.54 16.51 18.09
N LYS A 630 19.23 16.23 18.20
CA LYS A 630 18.54 16.03 19.50
C LYS A 630 18.89 14.74 20.22
N ILE A 631 19.51 13.79 19.51
CA ILE A 631 19.88 12.48 20.05
C ILE A 631 21.27 12.55 20.71
N ASN A 632 22.04 13.61 20.45
CA ASN A 632 23.19 13.98 21.28
C ASN A 632 22.74 14.50 22.64
#